data_AF-A0A9Q1JFB8-F1
#
_entry.id   AF-A0A9Q1JFB8-F1
#
_cell.length_a   1.000
_cell.length_b   1.000
_cell.length_c   1.000
_cell.angle_alpha   90.00
_cell.angle_beta   90.00
_cell.angle_gamma   90.00
#
_symmetry.space_group_name_H-M   'P 1'
#
loop_
_entity.id
_entity.type
_entity.pdbx_description
1 polymer ?
#
loop_
_entity_poly.entity_id
_entity_poly.type
_entity_poly.pdbx_seq_one_letter_code
_entity_poly.pdbx_strand_id
1 'polypeptide(L)'
;MLYLVYGSNEVKGPEGDQIHETHDKITAMFDFVAHKKGPYRFCFVNKSPYHETVDFDVQVGHFTYYDQHAKDEHVKPLIEQIEKLANALYNIQFEQHWLEAQTDRQAIVNEAMSRRAIHKAIFESFALVVASVLQVYLLRRLFERKLGTSRV
;
A
#
# COMPACT_ATOMS: atom_id res chain seq x y z
N MET A 1 -0.63 4.78 -3.31
CA MET A 1 -0.11 4.35 -4.63
C MET A 1 -1.19 4.62 -5.66
N LEU A 2 -1.02 5.72 -6.42
CA LEU A 2 -2.03 6.32 -7.28
C LEU A 2 -1.81 5.91 -8.74
N TYR A 3 -2.87 5.90 -9.55
CA TYR A 3 -2.76 5.64 -10.98
C TYR A 3 -3.17 6.85 -11.84
N LEU A 4 -2.25 7.78 -12.13
CA LEU A 4 -2.44 8.79 -13.19
C LEU A 4 -1.98 8.24 -14.53
N VAL A 5 -2.89 7.63 -15.28
CA VAL A 5 -2.54 6.88 -16.49
C VAL A 5 -2.02 7.81 -17.59
N TYR A 6 -2.40 9.09 -17.63
CA TYR A 6 -1.91 10.04 -18.64
C TYR A 6 -2.03 11.51 -18.16
N GLY A 7 -0.95 12.10 -17.65
CA GLY A 7 -0.98 13.48 -17.18
C GLY A 7 0.39 14.10 -16.90
N SER A 8 0.40 15.39 -16.56
CA SER A 8 1.58 16.10 -16.08
C SER A 8 1.34 16.79 -14.74
N ASN A 9 2.37 16.80 -13.91
CA ASN A 9 2.40 17.49 -12.63
C ASN A 9 3.44 18.61 -12.70
N GLU A 10 3.03 19.82 -12.32
CA GLU A 10 3.89 21.01 -12.28
C GLU A 10 3.76 21.70 -10.91
N VAL A 11 4.90 22.09 -10.34
CA VAL A 11 4.98 22.91 -9.12
C VAL A 11 5.65 24.23 -9.44
N LYS A 12 4.97 25.32 -9.07
CA LYS A 12 5.48 26.70 -9.20
C LYS A 12 5.65 27.35 -7.85
N GLY A 13 6.72 28.12 -7.74
CA GLY A 13 6.98 28.98 -6.60
C GLY A 13 6.13 30.26 -6.61
N PRO A 14 6.28 31.08 -5.55
CA PRO A 14 5.50 32.30 -5.36
C PRO A 14 5.65 33.33 -6.49
N GLU A 15 6.80 33.34 -7.15
CA GLU A 15 7.12 34.26 -8.25
C GLU A 15 6.79 33.64 -9.62
N GLY A 16 6.22 32.43 -9.65
CA GLY A 16 5.95 31.69 -10.88
C GLY A 16 7.16 30.94 -11.42
N ASP A 17 8.25 30.88 -10.67
CA ASP A 17 9.41 30.04 -10.96
C ASP A 17 9.03 28.56 -10.92
N GLN A 18 9.41 27.82 -11.96
CA GLN A 18 9.14 26.40 -12.05
C GLN A 18 10.10 25.65 -11.12
N ILE A 19 9.55 24.93 -10.13
CA ILE A 19 10.31 24.18 -9.13
C ILE A 19 10.42 22.72 -9.55
N HIS A 20 9.32 22.16 -10.06
CA HIS A 20 9.27 20.76 -10.43
C HIS A 20 8.30 20.54 -11.59
N GLU A 21 8.69 19.69 -12.53
CA GLU A 21 7.84 19.24 -13.63
C GLU A 21 8.05 17.75 -13.85
N THR A 22 6.95 17.02 -13.94
CA THR A 22 6.93 15.59 -14.21
C THR A 22 5.87 15.29 -15.26
N HIS A 23 6.26 14.55 -16.30
CA HIS A 23 5.37 14.07 -17.36
C HIS A 23 5.18 12.57 -17.28
N ASP A 24 3.99 12.12 -17.68
CA ASP A 24 3.66 10.71 -17.97
C ASP A 24 3.98 9.76 -16.81
N LYS A 25 3.88 10.28 -15.57
CA LYS A 25 4.02 9.47 -14.35
C LYS A 25 2.69 9.26 -13.65
N ILE A 26 2.49 8.00 -13.31
CA ILE A 26 1.32 7.43 -12.67
C ILE A 26 1.29 7.73 -11.16
N THR A 27 2.46 7.74 -10.52
CA THR A 27 2.69 8.18 -9.13
C THR A 27 3.97 9.02 -9.10
N ALA A 28 3.96 10.11 -8.33
CA ALA A 28 5.15 10.92 -8.07
C ALA A 28 5.15 11.36 -6.59
N MET A 29 6.30 11.21 -5.94
CA MET A 29 6.60 11.72 -4.61
C MET A 29 7.94 12.45 -4.72
N PHE A 30 8.00 13.67 -4.23
CA PHE A 30 9.21 14.50 -4.24
C PHE A 30 9.13 15.52 -3.11
N ASP A 31 10.30 15.87 -2.58
CA ASP A 31 10.46 16.90 -1.58
C ASP A 31 11.22 18.09 -2.19
N PHE A 32 10.87 19.31 -1.77
CA PHE A 32 11.61 20.51 -2.15
C PHE A 32 11.66 21.50 -1.00
N VAL A 33 12.68 22.36 -1.00
CA VAL A 33 12.84 23.40 0.01
C VAL A 33 12.21 24.70 -0.49
N ALA A 34 11.31 25.26 0.30
CA ALA A 34 10.67 26.54 0.02
C ALA A 34 11.62 27.71 0.35
N HIS A 35 12.44 28.12 -0.62
CA HIS A 35 13.42 29.21 -0.44
C HIS A 35 12.77 30.59 -0.32
N LYS A 36 11.62 30.78 -0.95
CA LYS A 36 10.90 32.07 -0.98
C LYS A 36 9.61 31.97 -0.18
N LYS A 37 9.31 33.01 0.59
CA LYS A 37 8.04 33.14 1.29
C LYS A 37 6.94 33.48 0.29
N GLY A 38 5.85 32.71 0.30
CA GLY A 38 4.66 33.00 -0.49
C GLY A 38 3.89 31.75 -0.89
N PRO A 39 2.84 31.90 -1.73
CA PRO A 39 2.00 30.79 -2.16
C PRO A 39 2.71 29.91 -3.21
N TYR A 40 2.77 28.61 -2.96
CA TYR A 40 3.21 27.62 -3.94
C TYR A 40 1.99 27.04 -4.66
N ARG A 41 2.12 26.78 -5.96
CA ARG A 41 1.03 26.25 -6.81
C ARG A 41 1.39 24.85 -7.28
N PHE A 42 0.47 23.92 -7.07
CA PHE A 42 0.55 22.54 -7.53
C PHE A 42 -0.51 22.34 -8.60
N CYS A 43 -0.10 21.97 -9.82
CA CYS A 43 -0.97 21.86 -10.97
C CYS A 43 -0.94 20.44 -11.54
N PHE A 44 -2.12 19.82 -11.64
CA PHE A 44 -2.32 18.50 -12.24
C PHE A 44 -3.09 18.65 -13.55
N VAL A 45 -2.49 18.20 -14.65
CA VAL A 45 -3.10 18.25 -15.97
C VAL A 45 -3.45 16.84 -16.40
N ASN A 46 -4.75 16.56 -16.47
CA ASN A 46 -5.27 15.33 -17.04
C ASN A 46 -5.32 15.46 -18.58
N LYS A 47 -4.61 14.59 -19.30
CA LYS A 47 -4.67 14.52 -20.77
C LYS A 47 -5.68 13.48 -21.26
N SER A 48 -6.26 12.69 -20.35
CA SER A 48 -7.27 11.68 -20.64
C SER A 48 -8.62 12.33 -20.98
N PRO A 49 -9.39 11.77 -21.93
CA PRO A 49 -10.75 12.23 -22.24
C PRO A 49 -11.77 11.88 -21.14
N TYR A 50 -11.40 11.05 -20.17
CA TYR A 50 -12.25 10.65 -19.05
C TYR A 50 -11.91 11.43 -17.78
N HIS A 51 -12.88 11.54 -16.87
CA HIS A 51 -12.64 12.11 -15.54
C HIS A 51 -11.73 11.19 -14.71
N GLU A 52 -10.59 11.73 -14.28
CA GLU A 52 -9.65 11.08 -13.39
C GLU A 52 -9.67 11.76 -12.02
N THR A 53 -9.56 10.96 -10.95
CA THR A 53 -9.49 11.46 -9.58
C THR A 53 -8.03 11.50 -9.14
N VAL A 54 -7.60 12.64 -8.59
CA VAL A 54 -6.26 12.81 -8.03
C VAL A 54 -6.37 12.79 -6.50
N ASP A 55 -5.57 11.94 -5.87
CA ASP A 55 -5.33 11.98 -4.44
C ASP A 55 -3.91 12.48 -4.22
N PHE A 56 -3.81 13.58 -3.47
CA PHE A 56 -2.63 14.42 -3.34
C PHE A 56 -2.55 14.90 -1.90
N ASP A 57 -1.36 14.74 -1.32
CA ASP A 57 -1.05 15.16 0.05
C ASP A 57 0.22 16.02 0.06
N VAL A 58 0.23 17.04 0.91
CA VAL A 58 1.38 17.95 1.09
C VAL A 58 1.71 18.04 2.56
N GLN A 59 2.91 17.60 2.91
CA GLN A 59 3.45 17.76 4.25
C GLN A 59 4.45 18.90 4.28
N VAL A 60 4.21 19.89 5.14
CA VAL A 60 5.14 21.00 5.37
C VAL A 60 5.91 20.72 6.64
N GLY A 61 7.18 20.31 6.51
CA GLY A 61 8.09 20.19 7.64
C GLY A 61 8.57 21.57 8.09
N HIS A 62 8.19 21.99 9.30
CA HIS A 62 8.69 23.23 9.89
C HIS A 62 10.06 22.96 10.54
N PHE A 63 11.15 23.12 9.80
CA PHE A 63 12.47 23.23 10.43
C PHE A 63 12.50 24.59 11.14
N THR A 64 12.24 24.62 12.43
CA THR A 64 12.42 25.81 13.27
C THR A 64 13.90 26.18 13.23
N TYR A 65 14.24 27.16 12.39
CA TYR A 65 15.52 27.84 12.45
C TYR A 65 15.59 28.51 13.83
N TYR A 66 16.44 27.98 14.71
CA TYR A 66 16.66 28.39 16.10
C TYR A 66 17.32 29.77 16.20
N ASP A 67 16.72 30.79 15.61
CA ASP A 67 17.21 32.15 15.81
C ASP A 67 16.08 33.15 15.68
N GLN A 68 15.39 33.38 16.80
CA GLN A 68 15.16 34.74 17.30
C GLN A 68 14.39 34.73 18.63
N HIS A 69 15.11 35.16 19.66
CA HIS A 69 14.64 35.91 20.83
C HIS A 69 13.98 35.16 22.01
N ALA A 70 14.87 34.80 22.95
CA ALA A 70 14.78 34.99 24.41
C ALA A 70 13.52 34.50 25.17
N LYS A 71 13.70 33.42 25.96
CA LYS A 71 13.28 33.34 27.37
C LYS A 71 13.94 32.16 28.12
N ASP A 72 14.47 32.48 29.29
CA ASP A 72 14.99 31.71 30.44
C ASP A 72 15.77 30.39 30.24
N GLU A 73 17.01 30.42 30.75
CA GLU A 73 18.03 29.37 30.74
C GLU A 73 17.58 28.07 31.47
N HIS A 74 16.51 28.12 32.27
CA HIS A 74 16.01 26.98 33.03
C HIS A 74 14.84 26.22 32.37
N VAL A 75 14.24 26.75 31.29
CA VAL A 75 13.07 26.14 30.62
C VAL A 75 13.46 25.40 29.34
N LYS A 76 14.62 25.74 28.77
CA LYS A 76 15.22 25.12 27.58
C LYS A 76 15.34 23.59 27.62
N PRO A 77 15.87 22.96 28.68
CA PRO A 77 16.08 21.51 28.66
C PRO A 77 14.77 20.71 28.71
N LEU A 78 13.68 21.31 29.23
CA LEU A 78 12.37 20.67 29.28
C LEU A 78 11.63 20.81 27.94
N ILE A 79 11.67 22.02 27.35
CA ILE A 79 11.06 22.30 26.04
C ILE A 79 11.75 21.45 24.96
N GLU A 80 13.08 21.31 24.98
CA GLU A 80 13.82 20.52 23.99
C GLU A 80 13.46 19.01 24.07
N GLN A 81 13.20 18.49 25.27
CA GLN A 81 12.75 17.11 25.45
C GLN A 81 11.31 16.89 25.00
N ILE A 82 10.42 17.87 25.22
CA ILE A 82 9.04 17.84 24.76
C ILE A 82 8.99 17.96 23.22
N GLU A 83 9.84 18.80 22.62
CA GLU A 83 9.97 18.91 21.16
C GLU A 83 10.51 17.62 20.53
N LYS A 84 11.51 16.97 21.15
CA LYS A 84 12.00 15.66 20.70
C LYS A 84 10.92 14.59 20.80
N LEU A 85 10.15 14.56 21.88
CA LEU A 85 9.06 13.61 22.05
C LEU A 85 7.91 13.90 21.08
N ALA A 86 7.56 15.17 20.86
CA ALA A 86 6.53 15.60 19.91
C ALA A 86 6.93 15.28 18.45
N ASN A 87 8.19 15.49 18.08
CA ASN A 87 8.72 15.08 16.77
C ASN A 87 8.74 13.55 16.60
N ALA A 88 9.12 12.80 17.64
CA ALA A 88 9.06 11.35 17.61
C ALA A 88 7.61 10.85 17.48
N LEU A 89 6.66 11.47 18.19
CA LEU A 89 5.23 11.15 18.11
C LEU A 89 4.64 11.48 16.74
N TYR A 90 5.03 12.61 16.15
CA TYR A 90 4.60 13.03 14.82
C TYR A 90 5.09 12.07 13.72
N ASN A 91 6.34 11.60 13.82
CA ASN A 91 6.86 10.57 12.91
C ASN A 91 6.09 9.24 13.01
N ILE A 92 5.69 8.83 14.23
CA ILE A 92 4.97 7.57 14.45
C ILE A 92 3.52 7.63 13.93
N GLN A 93 2.86 8.79 14.07
CA GLN A 93 1.47 8.95 13.64
C GLN A 93 1.33 8.90 12.10
N PHE A 94 2.35 9.36 11.38
CA PHE A 94 2.42 9.23 9.93
C PHE A 94 2.67 7.78 9.49
N GLU A 95 3.57 7.05 10.18
CA GLU A 95 3.80 5.62 9.91
C GLU A 95 2.56 4.75 10.15
N GLN A 96 1.75 5.05 11.17
CA GLN A 96 0.52 4.29 11.46
C GLN A 96 -0.51 4.38 10.33
N HIS A 97 -0.79 5.58 9.81
CA HIS A 97 -1.74 5.74 8.71
C HIS A 97 -1.23 5.12 7.40
N TRP A 98 0.07 5.22 7.13
CA TRP A 98 0.69 4.56 5.97
C TRP A 98 0.62 3.03 6.06
N LEU A 99 0.93 2.46 7.24
CA LEU A 99 0.87 1.03 7.47
C LEU A 99 -0.55 0.49 7.38
N GLU A 100 -1.55 1.17 7.94
CA GLU A 100 -2.95 0.77 7.85
C GLU A 100 -3.44 0.77 6.39
N ALA A 101 -3.13 1.83 5.63
CA ALA A 101 -3.49 1.93 4.20
C ALA A 101 -2.81 0.86 3.33
N GLN A 102 -1.59 0.42 3.69
CA GLN A 102 -0.88 -0.65 2.98
C GLN A 102 -1.37 -2.05 3.40
N THR A 103 -1.71 -2.23 4.66
CA THR A 103 -2.20 -3.51 5.21
C THR A 103 -3.59 -3.84 4.66
N ASP A 104 -4.47 -2.85 4.47
CA ASP A 104 -5.79 -3.04 3.87
C ASP A 104 -5.71 -3.59 2.44
N ARG A 105 -4.80 -3.07 1.61
CA ARG A 105 -4.59 -3.58 0.25
C ARG A 105 -4.07 -5.01 0.27
N GLN A 106 -3.15 -5.32 1.18
CA GLN A 106 -2.62 -6.67 1.34
C GLN A 106 -3.67 -7.63 1.91
N ALA A 107 -4.55 -7.17 2.80
CA ALA A 107 -5.64 -7.96 3.37
C ALA A 107 -6.65 -8.40 2.30
N ILE A 108 -7.06 -7.50 1.40
CA ILE A 108 -8.01 -7.84 0.31
C ILE A 108 -7.41 -8.87 -0.65
N VAL A 109 -6.13 -8.71 -1.03
CA VAL A 109 -5.44 -9.67 -1.92
C VAL A 109 -5.22 -11.00 -1.21
N ASN A 110 -4.81 -10.98 0.05
CA ASN A 110 -4.61 -12.17 0.87
C ASN A 110 -5.93 -12.92 1.12
N GLU A 111 -7.04 -12.22 1.34
CA GLU A 111 -8.37 -12.83 1.48
C GLU A 111 -8.83 -13.47 0.17
N ALA A 112 -8.64 -12.77 -0.96
CA ALA A 112 -8.95 -13.30 -2.28
C ALA A 112 -8.07 -14.52 -2.65
N MET A 113 -6.78 -14.50 -2.28
CA MET A 113 -5.83 -15.59 -2.50
C MET A 113 -6.13 -16.78 -1.58
N SER A 114 -6.43 -16.51 -0.30
CA SER A 114 -6.80 -17.50 0.72
C SER A 114 -8.05 -18.27 0.31
N ARG A 115 -9.11 -17.57 -0.16
CA ARG A 115 -10.34 -18.25 -0.57
C ARG A 115 -10.11 -19.20 -1.75
N ARG A 116 -9.33 -18.78 -2.76
CA ARG A 116 -9.01 -19.64 -3.92
C ARG A 116 -8.11 -20.82 -3.52
N ALA A 117 -7.14 -20.60 -2.64
CA ALA A 117 -6.25 -21.64 -2.13
C ALA A 117 -7.03 -22.70 -1.33
N ILE A 118 -7.94 -22.28 -0.45
CA ILE A 118 -8.78 -23.19 0.34
C ILE A 118 -9.70 -24.02 -0.55
N HIS A 119 -10.36 -23.40 -1.55
CA HIS A 119 -11.21 -24.16 -2.47
C HIS A 119 -10.42 -25.20 -3.28
N LYS A 120 -9.22 -24.85 -3.76
CA LYS A 120 -8.34 -25.79 -4.45
C LYS A 120 -7.95 -26.96 -3.53
N ALA A 121 -7.57 -26.68 -2.28
CA ALA A 121 -7.19 -27.70 -1.31
C ALA A 121 -8.34 -28.65 -0.97
N ILE A 122 -9.58 -28.13 -0.84
CA ILE A 122 -10.77 -28.96 -0.61
C ILE A 122 -11.06 -29.85 -1.82
N PHE A 123 -11.00 -29.31 -3.04
CA PHE A 123 -11.24 -30.08 -4.26
C PHE A 123 -10.19 -31.18 -4.46
N GLU A 124 -8.92 -30.87 -4.24
CA GLU A 124 -7.81 -31.82 -4.31
C GLU A 124 -7.98 -32.94 -3.27
N SER A 125 -8.31 -32.59 -2.03
CA SER A 125 -8.58 -33.58 -0.97
C SER A 125 -9.77 -34.48 -1.33
N PHE A 126 -10.86 -33.91 -1.86
CA PHE A 126 -12.03 -34.67 -2.28
C PHE A 126 -11.68 -35.64 -3.42
N ALA A 127 -10.92 -35.19 -4.42
CA ALA A 127 -10.49 -36.01 -5.54
C ALA A 127 -9.65 -37.22 -5.07
N LEU A 128 -8.76 -37.03 -4.09
CA LEU A 128 -7.97 -38.11 -3.52
C LEU A 128 -8.83 -39.16 -2.78
N VAL A 129 -9.86 -38.71 -2.04
CA VAL A 129 -10.79 -39.63 -1.36
C VAL A 129 -11.58 -40.45 -2.38
N VAL A 130 -12.12 -39.82 -3.42
CA VAL A 130 -12.85 -40.50 -4.49
C VAL A 130 -11.96 -41.51 -5.22
N ALA A 131 -10.73 -41.12 -5.57
CA ALA A 131 -9.76 -42.01 -6.21
C ALA A 131 -9.44 -43.24 -5.34
N SER A 132 -9.25 -43.04 -4.03
CA SER A 132 -8.97 -44.12 -3.08
C SER A 132 -10.13 -45.11 -2.97
N VAL A 133 -11.38 -44.61 -2.87
CA VAL A 133 -12.58 -45.45 -2.84
C VAL A 133 -12.75 -46.22 -4.14
N LEU A 134 -12.56 -45.55 -5.28
CA LEU A 134 -12.65 -46.17 -6.60
C LEU A 134 -11.62 -47.29 -6.76
N GLN A 135 -10.39 -47.07 -6.32
CA GLN A 135 -9.32 -48.07 -6.35
C GLN A 135 -9.70 -49.33 -5.56
N VAL A 136 -10.22 -49.18 -4.34
CA VAL A 136 -10.67 -50.32 -3.52
C VAL A 136 -11.85 -51.04 -4.16
N TYR A 137 -12.82 -50.30 -4.70
CA TYR A 137 -13.99 -50.86 -5.37
C TYR A 137 -13.60 -51.68 -6.61
N LEU A 138 -12.72 -51.15 -7.46
CA LEU A 138 -12.23 -51.84 -8.65
C LEU A 138 -11.49 -53.13 -8.29
N LEU A 139 -10.64 -53.10 -7.26
CA LEU A 139 -9.95 -54.30 -6.78
C LEU A 139 -10.93 -55.36 -6.26
N ARG A 140 -11.89 -54.97 -5.39
CA ARG A 140 -12.92 -55.91 -4.90
C ARG A 140 -13.72 -56.53 -6.05
N ARG A 141 -14.18 -55.71 -6.99
CA ARG A 141 -14.96 -56.17 -8.14
C ARG A 141 -14.18 -57.13 -9.05
N LEU A 142 -12.87 -56.89 -9.23
CA LEU A 142 -12.02 -57.77 -10.03
C LEU A 142 -11.82 -59.13 -9.34
N PHE A 143 -11.59 -59.15 -8.03
CA PHE A 143 -11.44 -60.38 -7.25
C PHE A 143 -12.74 -61.18 -7.13
N GLU A 144 -13.88 -60.51 -6.92
CA GLU A 144 -15.20 -61.16 -6.91
C GLU A 144 -15.53 -61.80 -8.26
N ARG A 145 -15.25 -61.12 -9.37
CA ARG A 145 -15.43 -61.70 -10.71
C ARG A 145 -14.48 -62.88 -10.96
N LYS A 146 -13.20 -62.76 -10.58
CA LYS A 146 -12.22 -63.85 -10.74
C LYS A 146 -12.58 -65.08 -9.90
N LEU A 147 -13.01 -64.91 -8.65
CA LEU A 147 -13.47 -66.01 -7.79
C LEU A 147 -14.78 -66.65 -8.30
N GLY A 148 -15.68 -65.87 -8.90
CA GLY A 148 -16.89 -66.39 -9.53
C GLY A 148 -16.64 -67.22 -10.80
N THR A 149 -15.61 -66.89 -11.58
CA THR A 149 -15.25 -67.65 -12.80
C THR A 149 -14.36 -68.86 -12.52
N SER A 150 -13.58 -68.86 -11.43
CA SER A 150 -12.69 -69.98 -11.06
C SER A 150 -13.39 -71.11 -10.28
N ARG A 151 -14.68 -70.95 -9.99
CA ARG A 151 -15.52 -71.95 -9.32
C ARG A 151 -16.34 -72.73 -10.37
N VAL A 152 -15.63 -73.43 -11.25
CA VAL A 152 -16.16 -74.47 -12.16
C VAL A 152 -15.11 -75.57 -12.28
#